data_AF-A0A1I7I9F4-F1
#
_entry.id   AF-A0A1I7I9F4-F1
#
_cell.length_a   1.000
_cell.length_b   1.000
_cell.length_c   1.000
_cell.angle_alpha   90.00
_cell.angle_beta   90.00
_cell.angle_gamma   90.00
#
_symmetry.space_group_name_H-M   'P 1'
#
loop_
_entity.id
_entity.type
_entity.pdbx_description
1 polymer ?
#
loop_
_entity_poly.entity_id
_entity_poly.type
_entity_poly.pdbx_seq_one_letter_code
_entity_poly.pdbx_strand_id
1 'polypeptide(L)'
;MDSIIFGYFVFLIFMIIITIVCRYGIRERRRNRVNHISLGMSESKMLKIMGRRYNKSLLKNNRVKYEWRYSNGVSTGTSYRGVSVRKYSGVSKVYIYCKNGRVEEVRPYNI
;
A
#
# COMPACT_ATOMS: atom_id res chain seq x y z
N MET A 1 -8.76 -2.57 -46.78
CA MET A 1 -8.37 -3.53 -45.73
C MET A 1 -7.31 -2.92 -44.83
N ASP A 2 -6.25 -2.34 -45.39
CA ASP A 2 -5.08 -1.85 -44.64
C ASP A 2 -5.39 -0.66 -43.70
N SER A 3 -6.26 0.26 -44.11
CA SER A 3 -6.67 1.41 -43.29
C SER A 3 -7.49 1.00 -42.07
N ILE A 4 -8.27 -0.08 -42.17
CA ILE A 4 -9.07 -0.63 -41.07
C ILE A 4 -8.14 -1.34 -40.08
N ILE A 5 -7.21 -2.15 -40.58
CA ILE A 5 -6.20 -2.86 -39.77
C ILE A 5 -5.31 -1.85 -39.02
N PHE A 6 -4.90 -0.77 -39.68
CA PHE A 6 -4.15 0.31 -39.05
C PHE A 6 -4.96 1.02 -37.94
N GLY A 7 -6.25 1.28 -38.19
CA GLY A 7 -7.15 1.85 -37.17
C GLY A 7 -7.27 0.97 -35.92
N TYR A 8 -7.41 -0.34 -36.09
CA TYR A 8 -7.41 -1.29 -34.97
C TYR A 8 -6.08 -1.31 -34.20
N PHE A 9 -4.95 -1.25 -34.90
CA PHE A 9 -3.62 -1.18 -34.26
C PHE A 9 -3.46 0.06 -33.39
N VAL A 10 -3.86 1.24 -33.89
CA VAL A 10 -3.81 2.49 -33.14
C VAL A 10 -4.73 2.45 -31.92
N PHE A 11 -5.94 1.90 -32.06
CA PHE A 11 -6.88 1.71 -30.96
C PHE A 11 -6.32 0.78 -29.87
N LEU A 12 -5.65 -0.31 -30.26
CA LEU A 12 -5.04 -1.26 -29.33
C LEU A 12 -3.89 -0.62 -28.54
N ILE A 13 -3.04 0.16 -29.22
CA ILE A 13 -1.97 0.93 -28.56
C ILE A 13 -2.57 1.95 -27.57
N PHE A 14 -3.63 2.66 -27.96
CA PHE A 14 -4.32 3.60 -27.08
C PHE A 14 -4.87 2.93 -25.81
N MET A 15 -5.50 1.76 -25.95
CA MET A 15 -6.01 0.97 -24.81
C MET A 15 -4.87 0.49 -23.90
N ILE A 16 -3.73 0.07 -24.46
CA ILE A 16 -2.55 -0.31 -23.67
C ILE A 16 -2.03 0.87 -22.85
N ILE A 17 -1.90 2.06 -23.46
CA ILE A 17 -1.44 3.28 -22.78
C ILE A 17 -2.37 3.63 -21.61
N ILE A 18 -3.69 3.65 -21.83
CA ILE A 18 -4.69 3.90 -20.77
C ILE A 18 -4.51 2.89 -19.63
N THR A 19 -4.34 1.61 -19.96
CA THR A 19 -4.19 0.56 -18.95
C THR A 19 -2.94 0.78 -18.10
N ILE A 20 -1.83 1.22 -18.71
CA ILE A 20 -0.58 1.55 -18.01
C ILE A 20 -0.77 2.76 -17.10
N VAL A 21 -1.37 3.85 -17.59
CA VAL A 21 -1.62 5.08 -16.81
C VAL A 21 -2.54 4.82 -15.62
N CYS A 22 -3.66 4.11 -15.84
CA CYS A 22 -4.57 3.71 -14.78
C CYS A 22 -3.87 2.86 -13.71
N ARG A 23 -3.05 1.88 -14.14
CA ARG A 23 -2.24 1.08 -13.21
C ARG A 23 -1.25 1.93 -12.42
N TYR A 24 -0.62 2.91 -13.06
CA TYR A 24 0.32 3.81 -12.40
C TYR A 24 -0.36 4.67 -11.33
N GLY A 25 -1.47 5.33 -11.66
CA GLY A 25 -2.22 6.19 -10.74
C GLY A 25 -2.79 5.43 -9.53
N ILE A 26 -3.32 4.22 -9.72
CA ILE A 26 -3.78 3.36 -8.62
C ILE A 26 -2.61 3.00 -7.69
N ARG A 27 -1.44 2.73 -8.26
CA ARG A 27 -0.23 2.35 -7.51
C ARG A 27 0.28 3.52 -6.69
N GLU A 28 0.24 4.73 -7.22
CA GLU A 28 0.66 5.95 -6.52
C GLU A 28 -0.26 6.30 -5.35
N ARG A 29 -1.59 6.22 -5.52
CA ARG A 29 -2.54 6.41 -4.41
C ARG A 29 -2.31 5.46 -3.24
N ARG A 30 -1.87 4.23 -3.50
CA ARG A 30 -1.59 3.24 -2.44
C ARG A 30 -0.32 3.56 -1.66
N ARG A 31 0.67 4.20 -2.29
CA ARG A 31 1.95 4.58 -1.68
C ARG A 31 1.82 5.72 -0.67
N ASN A 32 0.90 6.66 -0.91
CA ASN A 32 0.75 7.85 -0.08
C ASN A 32 -0.23 7.69 1.11
N ARG A 33 -0.67 6.48 1.43
CA ARG A 33 -1.63 6.29 2.53
C ARG A 33 -1.08 6.68 3.90
N VAL A 34 0.23 6.53 4.10
CA VAL A 34 0.90 6.98 5.32
C VAL A 34 0.82 8.50 5.48
N ASN A 35 0.87 9.26 4.38
CA ASN A 35 0.78 10.73 4.41
C ASN A 35 -0.58 11.25 4.90
N HIS A 36 -1.62 10.41 4.88
CA HIS A 36 -2.93 10.76 5.43
C HIS A 36 -3.02 10.56 6.95
N ILE A 37 -1.99 10.00 7.59
CA ILE A 37 -1.95 9.81 9.04
C ILE A 37 -1.25 11.03 9.65
N SER A 38 -1.99 11.78 10.46
CA SER A 38 -1.51 12.99 11.12
C SER A 38 -1.41 12.79 12.63
N LEU A 39 -0.54 13.58 13.27
CA LEU A 39 -0.48 13.68 14.73
C LEU A 39 -1.84 14.15 15.27
N GLY A 40 -2.23 13.64 16.44
CA GLY A 40 -3.52 13.92 17.09
C GLY A 40 -4.74 13.23 16.47
N MET A 41 -4.59 12.52 15.34
CA MET A 41 -5.67 11.74 14.72
C MET A 41 -6.17 10.66 15.68
N SER A 42 -7.49 10.40 15.70
CA SER A 42 -8.01 9.29 16.50
C SER A 42 -7.49 7.95 16.00
N GLU A 43 -7.24 7.04 16.94
CA GLU A 43 -6.81 5.67 16.65
C GLU A 43 -7.78 4.98 15.68
N SER A 44 -9.09 5.18 15.85
CA SER A 44 -10.12 4.62 14.95
C SER A 44 -9.98 5.11 13.50
N LYS A 45 -9.67 6.40 13.28
CA LYS A 45 -9.50 6.98 11.94
C LYS A 45 -8.19 6.50 11.31
N MET A 46 -7.11 6.44 12.09
CA MET A 46 -5.83 5.86 11.67
C MET A 46 -5.99 4.39 11.25
N LEU A 47 -6.71 3.57 12.04
CA LEU A 47 -6.95 2.16 11.71
C LEU A 47 -7.75 1.98 10.40
N LYS A 48 -8.70 2.87 10.11
CA LYS A 48 -9.40 2.87 8.81
C LYS A 48 -8.45 3.09 7.62
N ILE A 49 -7.43 3.95 7.79
CA ILE A 49 -6.41 4.20 6.76
C ILE A 49 -5.46 2.99 6.61
N MET A 50 -5.04 2.42 7.74
CA MET A 50 -4.14 1.26 7.78
C MET A 50 -4.78 -0.01 7.19
N GLY A 51 -6.09 -0.16 7.37
CA GLY A 51 -6.83 -1.37 7.01
C GLY A 51 -6.49 -2.53 7.95
N ARG A 52 -6.62 -3.77 7.47
CA ARG A 52 -6.59 -4.98 8.33
C ARG A 52 -5.21 -5.57 8.62
N ARG A 53 -4.13 -5.03 8.03
CA ARG A 53 -2.80 -5.66 8.06
C ARG A 53 -1.81 -4.84 8.87
N TYR A 54 -1.81 -5.02 10.18
CA TYR A 54 -0.83 -4.42 11.08
C TYR A 54 -0.62 -5.31 12.30
N ASN A 55 0.53 -5.17 12.94
CA ASN A 55 0.77 -5.77 14.24
C ASN A 55 0.56 -4.72 15.33
N LYS A 56 -0.15 -5.09 16.40
CA LYS A 56 -0.40 -4.23 17.56
C LYS A 56 0.46 -4.71 18.73
N SER A 57 1.09 -3.79 19.44
CA SER A 57 1.82 -4.06 20.68
C SER A 57 1.44 -3.02 21.72
N LEU A 58 1.01 -3.49 22.90
CA LEU A 58 0.72 -2.61 24.04
C LEU A 58 2.03 -2.22 24.73
N LEU A 59 2.20 -0.93 25.01
CA LEU A 59 3.34 -0.38 25.74
C LEU A 59 2.87 0.17 27.09
N LYS A 60 3.83 0.51 27.96
CA LYS A 60 3.56 1.20 29.23
C LYS A 60 2.93 2.58 28.99
N ASN A 61 2.31 3.16 30.02
CA ASN A 61 1.71 4.51 29.99
C ASN A 61 0.58 4.69 28.97
N ASN A 62 -0.27 3.66 28.82
CA ASN A 62 -1.42 3.67 27.91
C ASN A 62 -1.04 4.02 26.47
N ARG A 63 0.16 3.60 26.06
CA ARG A 63 0.70 3.81 24.72
C ARG A 63 0.59 2.50 23.94
N VAL A 64 0.29 2.59 22.66
CA VAL A 64 0.12 1.45 21.76
C VAL A 64 1.01 1.66 20.56
N LYS A 65 1.80 0.65 20.20
CA LYS A 65 2.60 0.63 18.99
C LYS A 65 1.89 -0.18 17.91
N TYR A 66 1.79 0.41 16.73
CA TYR A 66 1.29 -0.20 15.52
C TYR A 66 2.44 -0.34 14.53
N GLU A 67 2.75 -1.57 14.15
CA GLU A 67 3.66 -1.87 13.05
C GLU A 67 2.84 -2.11 11.79
N TRP A 68 2.94 -1.19 10.84
CA TRP A 68 2.27 -1.31 9.56
C TRP A 68 3.29 -1.66 8.48
N ARG A 69 3.11 -2.83 7.86
CA ARG A 69 3.82 -3.21 6.65
C ARG A 69 2.92 -2.94 5.47
N TYR A 70 3.34 -2.03 4.60
CA TYR A 70 2.61 -1.69 3.41
C TYR A 70 3.49 -1.93 2.19
N SER A 71 2.93 -2.63 1.20
CA SER A 71 3.62 -2.88 -0.06
C SER A 71 3.42 -1.67 -0.97
N ASN A 72 4.54 -1.07 -1.37
CA ASN A 72 4.61 -0.08 -2.44
C ASN A 72 4.93 -0.73 -3.81
N GLY A 73 5.20 -2.04 -3.82
CA GLY A 73 5.67 -2.80 -4.98
C GLY A 73 4.77 -3.93 -5.44
N VAL A 74 5.31 -4.75 -6.35
CA VAL A 74 4.61 -5.92 -6.91
C VAL A 74 4.83 -7.11 -5.97
N SER A 75 3.76 -7.82 -5.62
CA SER A 75 3.87 -9.15 -5.03
C SER A 75 3.86 -10.17 -6.15
N THR A 76 4.96 -10.88 -6.36
CA THR A 76 5.03 -12.04 -7.24
C THR A 76 4.91 -13.29 -6.38
N GLY A 77 4.02 -14.21 -6.77
CA GLY A 77 3.79 -15.44 -6.04
C GLY A 77 3.73 -16.60 -7.02
N THR A 78 4.43 -17.68 -6.69
CA THR A 78 4.33 -18.96 -7.39
C THR A 78 3.85 -20.00 -6.40
N SER A 79 2.82 -20.75 -6.76
CA SER A 79 2.35 -21.92 -6.00
C SER A 79 2.56 -23.18 -6.83
N TYR A 80 3.32 -24.13 -6.32
CA TYR A 80 3.48 -25.45 -6.92
C TYR A 80 3.44 -26.53 -5.84
N ARG A 81 2.61 -27.58 -6.05
CA ARG A 81 2.44 -28.73 -5.14
C ARG A 81 2.34 -28.37 -3.66
N GLY A 82 1.47 -27.42 -3.31
CA GLY A 82 1.22 -27.03 -1.91
C GLY A 82 2.25 -26.07 -1.31
N VAL A 83 3.36 -25.78 -1.99
CA VAL A 83 4.34 -24.80 -1.55
C VAL A 83 4.06 -23.47 -2.24
N SER A 84 3.70 -22.46 -1.44
CA SER A 84 3.44 -21.09 -1.88
C SER A 84 4.61 -20.20 -1.47
N VAL A 85 5.36 -19.69 -2.46
CA VAL A 85 6.40 -18.69 -2.23
C VAL A 85 5.92 -17.36 -2.75
N ARG A 86 5.70 -16.39 -1.85
CA ARG A 86 5.44 -14.99 -2.21
C ARG A 86 6.67 -14.15 -1.96
N LYS A 87 7.21 -13.58 -3.04
CA LYS A 87 8.21 -12.52 -2.97
C LYS A 87 7.50 -11.17 -3.00
N TYR A 88 7.76 -10.36 -1.98
CA TYR A 88 7.25 -9.00 -1.90
C TYR A 88 8.40 -8.04 -2.21
N SER A 89 8.33 -7.38 -3.36
CA SER A 89 9.25 -6.28 -3.70
C SER A 89 8.70 -4.96 -3.16
N GLY A 90 9.57 -4.07 -2.66
CA GLY A 90 9.17 -2.72 -2.22
C GLY A 90 8.22 -2.69 -1.01
N VAL A 91 8.43 -3.55 -0.02
CA VAL A 91 7.70 -3.48 1.25
C VAL A 91 8.31 -2.38 2.09
N SER A 92 7.52 -1.35 2.36
CA SER A 92 7.85 -0.30 3.32
C SER A 92 7.22 -0.62 4.66
N LYS A 93 7.83 -0.14 5.73
CA LYS A 93 7.38 -0.35 7.09
C LYS A 93 7.30 1.00 7.79
N VAL A 94 6.26 1.19 8.59
CA VAL A 94 6.08 2.38 9.43
C VAL A 94 5.68 1.93 10.83
N TYR A 95 6.18 2.62 11.84
CA TYR A 95 5.70 2.49 13.21
C TYR A 95 4.82 3.68 13.55
N ILE A 96 3.65 3.44 14.10
CA ILE A 96 2.75 4.48 14.59
C ILE A 96 2.52 4.23 16.07
N TYR A 97 2.65 5.27 16.87
CA TYR A 97 2.39 5.22 18.29
C TYR A 97 1.14 6.01 18.60
N CYS A 98 0.22 5.39 19.33
CA CYS A 98 -0.96 6.04 19.87
C CYS A 98 -0.85 6.14 21.38
N LYS A 99 -1.27 7.25 21.96
CA LYS A 99 -1.42 7.44 23.41
C LYS A 99 -2.82 7.97 23.68
N ASN A 100 -3.52 7.36 24.65
CA ASN A 100 -4.89 7.74 24.99
C ASN A 100 -5.85 7.80 23.77
N GLY A 101 -5.72 6.82 22.86
CA GLY A 101 -6.59 6.72 21.68
C GLY A 101 -6.31 7.73 20.55
N ARG A 102 -5.17 8.44 20.59
CA ARG A 102 -4.74 9.38 19.54
C ARG A 102 -3.32 9.11 19.08
N VAL A 103 -3.04 9.39 17.81
CA VAL A 103 -1.71 9.29 17.21
C VAL A 103 -0.79 10.32 17.87
N GLU A 104 0.25 9.83 18.54
CA GLU A 104 1.29 10.62 19.20
C GLU A 104 2.51 10.75 18.30
N GLU A 105 2.83 9.74 17.49
CA GLU A 105 4.06 9.70 16.72
C GLU A 105 3.97 8.75 15.51
N VAL A 106 4.59 9.14 14.38
CA VAL A 106 4.72 8.32 13.17
C VAL A 106 6.20 8.27 12.78
N ARG A 107 6.80 7.08 12.81
CA ARG A 107 8.21 6.86 12.43
C ARG A 107 8.31 5.98 11.19
N PRO A 108 8.88 6.47 10.07
CA PRO A 108 9.27 5.59 8.97
C PRO A 108 10.33 4.60 9.47
N TYR A 109 10.19 3.34 9.07
CA TYR A 109 11.24 2.35 9.25
C TYR A 109 12.22 2.54 8.10
N ASN A 110 13.27 3.31 8.33
CA ASN A 110 14.40 3.32 7.42
C ASN A 110 15.12 1.97 7.53
N ILE A 111 15.21 1.26 6.40
CA ILE A 111 16.09 0.10 6.21
C ILE A 111 17.24 0.60 5.35
#